data_AF-A0A934YS24-F1
#
_entry.id   AF-A0A934YS24-F1
#
_cell.length_a   1.000
_cell.length_b   1.000
_cell.length_c   1.000
_cell.angle_alpha   90.00
_cell.angle_beta   90.00
_cell.angle_gamma   90.00
#
_symmetry.space_group_name_H-M   'P 1'
#
loop_
_entity.id
_entity.type
_entity.pdbx_description
1 polymer ?
#
loop_
_entity_poly.entity_id
_entity_poly.type
_entity_poly.pdbx_seq_one_letter_code
_entity_poly.pdbx_strand_id
1 'polypeptide(L)'
;MSTPSTPPPAGLPSGNGKYIAGAVLMLVAVGAVIGWKKCQTAPTPPPPPDAAVAFVPPPRNTDDDIPLPAAEEDAGPDAGKKINYIYLSNGCEVKKCAGTQHPDMATMLAFRAKAAHKCYDQALSQDATLKGGVTIALRLGTNGLACSAAVASNSTGNAGVAQCIAASMRAGGYPAPKGGCVDVAVPIQLKTR
;
A
#
# COMPACT_ATOMS: atom_id res chain seq x y z
N MET A 1 -72.78 -33.06 34.22
CA MET A 1 -71.97 -31.88 33.84
C MET A 1 -70.56 -32.39 33.64
N SER A 2 -70.15 -32.57 32.39
CA SER A 2 -68.92 -33.24 32.00
C SER A 2 -67.79 -32.23 31.86
N THR A 3 -66.66 -32.44 32.54
CA THR A 3 -65.40 -31.71 32.32
C THR A 3 -64.49 -32.54 31.39
N PRO A 4 -63.88 -31.93 30.35
CA PRO A 4 -62.98 -32.64 29.44
C PRO A 4 -61.56 -32.75 30.01
N SER A 5 -60.95 -33.94 29.84
CA SER A 5 -59.55 -34.22 30.13
C SER A 5 -58.62 -33.63 29.07
N THR A 6 -57.64 -32.85 29.50
CA THR A 6 -56.58 -32.27 28.65
C THR A 6 -55.38 -33.23 28.55
N PRO A 7 -54.80 -33.47 27.35
CA PRO A 7 -53.57 -34.27 27.21
C PRO A 7 -52.32 -33.46 27.61
N PRO A 8 -51.22 -34.13 28.04
CA PRO A 8 -49.96 -33.45 28.38
C PRO A 8 -49.24 -32.92 27.12
N PRO A 9 -48.44 -31.85 27.24
CA PRO A 9 -47.69 -31.29 26.11
C PRO A 9 -46.59 -32.25 25.64
N ALA A 10 -46.47 -32.38 24.32
CA ALA A 10 -45.41 -33.12 23.65
C ALA A 10 -44.04 -32.53 24.00
N GLY A 11 -43.10 -33.41 24.39
CA GLY A 11 -41.71 -33.04 24.66
C GLY A 11 -41.02 -32.51 23.41
N LEU A 12 -40.29 -31.40 23.57
CA LEU A 12 -39.36 -30.88 22.57
C LEU A 12 -38.20 -31.88 22.37
N PRO A 13 -37.84 -32.26 21.14
CA PRO A 13 -36.61 -33.00 20.89
C PRO A 13 -35.39 -32.09 21.11
N SER A 14 -34.78 -32.24 22.29
CA SER A 14 -33.42 -31.83 22.64
C SER A 14 -32.42 -32.47 21.68
N GLY A 15 -31.71 -31.67 20.89
CA GLY A 15 -30.83 -32.18 19.84
C GLY A 15 -29.67 -31.24 19.51
N ASN A 16 -28.72 -31.09 20.43
CA ASN A 16 -27.45 -30.37 20.25
C ASN A 16 -26.58 -30.90 19.08
N GLY A 17 -26.93 -32.06 18.51
CA GLY A 17 -26.22 -32.67 17.38
C GLY A 17 -26.18 -31.81 16.11
N LYS A 18 -27.18 -30.95 15.87
CA LYS A 18 -27.18 -30.05 14.70
C LYS A 18 -26.10 -28.97 14.81
N TYR A 19 -25.86 -28.47 16.02
CA TYR A 19 -24.82 -27.46 16.28
C TYR A 19 -23.42 -28.09 16.29
N ILE A 20 -23.28 -29.32 16.78
CA ILE A 20 -22.01 -30.06 16.72
C ILE A 20 -21.65 -30.38 15.27
N ALA A 21 -22.61 -30.86 14.47
CA ALA A 21 -22.40 -31.08 13.03
C ALA A 21 -22.04 -29.79 12.30
N GLY A 22 -22.72 -28.68 12.59
CA GLY A 22 -22.41 -27.36 12.03
C GLY A 22 -21.00 -26.86 12.42
N ALA A 23 -20.61 -27.02 13.68
CA ALA A 23 -19.30 -26.60 14.17
C ALA A 23 -18.15 -27.40 13.54
N VAL A 24 -18.30 -28.72 13.41
CA VAL A 24 -17.31 -29.58 12.74
C VAL A 24 -17.17 -29.20 11.26
N LEU A 25 -18.28 -28.95 10.56
CA LEU A 25 -18.28 -28.56 9.15
C LEU A 25 -17.57 -27.20 8.95
N MET A 26 -17.80 -26.25 9.85
CA MET A 26 -17.11 -24.95 9.84
C MET A 26 -15.60 -25.10 10.07
N LEU A 27 -15.18 -25.93 11.03
CA LEU A 27 -13.76 -26.15 11.31
C LEU A 27 -13.03 -26.82 10.13
N VAL A 28 -13.68 -27.77 9.45
CA VAL A 28 -13.14 -28.40 8.23
C VAL A 28 -13.01 -27.37 7.10
N ALA A 29 -14.02 -26.52 6.88
CA ALA A 29 -13.97 -25.47 5.87
C ALA A 29 -12.86 -24.44 6.14
N VAL A 30 -12.69 -24.01 7.39
CA VAL A 30 -11.61 -23.11 7.79
C VAL A 30 -10.24 -23.75 7.60
N GLY A 31 -10.08 -25.03 7.96
CA GLY A 31 -8.86 -25.80 7.72
C GLY A 31 -8.49 -25.87 6.24
N ALA A 32 -9.47 -26.10 5.36
CA ALA A 32 -9.26 -26.14 3.91
C ALA A 32 -8.81 -24.79 3.34
N VAL A 33 -9.41 -23.67 3.79
CA VAL A 33 -9.02 -22.31 3.36
C VAL A 33 -7.60 -21.96 3.81
N ILE A 34 -7.23 -22.32 5.04
CA ILE A 34 -5.88 -22.07 5.57
C ILE A 34 -4.83 -22.91 4.82
N GLY A 35 -5.14 -24.18 4.53
CA GLY A 35 -4.29 -25.04 3.71
C GLY A 35 -4.09 -24.48 2.29
N TRP A 36 -5.17 -24.02 1.66
CA TRP A 36 -5.11 -23.44 0.31
C TRP A 36 -4.27 -22.16 0.27
N LYS A 37 -4.40 -21.30 1.28
CA LYS A 37 -3.60 -20.07 1.38
C LYS A 37 -2.11 -20.33 1.61
N LYS A 38 -1.75 -21.45 2.26
CA LYS A 38 -0.34 -21.85 2.46
C LYS A 38 0.32 -22.40 1.18
N CYS A 39 -0.45 -22.86 0.20
CA CYS A 39 0.06 -23.33 -1.10
C CYS A 39 0.09 -22.25 -2.19
N GLN A 40 -0.25 -20.99 -1.88
CA GLN A 40 -0.08 -19.89 -2.82
C GLN A 40 1.41 -19.50 -2.89
N THR A 41 2.19 -20.27 -3.65
CA THR A 41 3.52 -19.86 -4.09
C THR A 41 3.34 -18.65 -5.00
N ALA A 42 3.95 -17.52 -4.64
CA ALA A 42 3.93 -16.34 -5.49
C ALA A 42 4.55 -16.67 -6.86
N PRO A 43 3.99 -16.17 -7.98
CA PRO A 43 4.65 -16.29 -9.27
C PRO A 43 6.04 -15.64 -9.19
N THR A 44 7.06 -16.37 -9.64
CA THR A 44 8.43 -15.85 -9.73
C THR A 44 8.44 -14.57 -10.57
N PRO A 45 9.05 -13.47 -10.07
CA PRO A 45 9.23 -12.27 -10.88
C PRO A 45 10.07 -12.62 -12.13
N PRO A 46 9.79 -11.99 -13.28
CA PRO A 46 10.61 -12.17 -14.46
C PRO A 46 12.07 -11.79 -14.14
N PRO A 47 13.05 -12.44 -14.77
CA PRO A 47 14.45 -12.05 -14.63
C PRO A 47 14.60 -10.57 -15.02
N PRO A 48 15.45 -9.80 -14.30
CA PRO A 48 15.78 -8.46 -14.73
C PRO A 48 16.36 -8.52 -16.15
N PRO A 49 16.04 -7.55 -17.02
CA PRO A 49 16.72 -7.47 -18.31
C PRO A 49 18.22 -7.33 -18.07
N ASP A 50 19.02 -8.13 -18.78
CA ASP A 50 20.48 -8.06 -18.76
C ASP A 50 20.94 -6.61 -19.00
N ALA A 51 21.30 -5.93 -17.91
CA ALA A 51 21.89 -4.61 -17.95
C ALA A 51 23.38 -4.78 -18.25
N ALA A 52 23.70 -4.93 -19.54
CA ALA A 52 25.07 -4.73 -20.03
C ALA A 52 25.03 -3.97 -21.35
N VAL A 53 24.55 -2.71 -21.29
CA VAL A 53 25.01 -1.69 -22.22
C VAL A 53 25.82 -0.71 -21.38
N ALA A 54 27.14 -0.76 -21.53
CA ALA A 54 28.05 0.17 -20.88
C ALA A 54 27.68 1.59 -21.31
N PHE A 55 27.09 2.35 -20.38
CA PHE A 55 26.95 3.78 -20.55
C PHE A 55 28.35 4.38 -20.45
N VAL A 56 28.91 4.83 -21.57
CA VAL A 56 30.14 5.64 -21.57
C VAL A 56 29.74 7.04 -21.12
N PRO A 57 30.11 7.50 -19.90
CA PRO A 57 29.81 8.85 -19.49
C PRO A 57 30.60 9.85 -20.37
N PRO A 58 30.03 11.03 -20.68
CA PRO A 58 30.75 12.07 -21.41
C PRO A 58 31.97 12.55 -20.60
N PRO A 59 33.05 13.00 -21.28
CA PRO A 59 34.27 13.44 -20.60
C PRO A 59 33.96 14.61 -19.67
N ARG A 60 34.29 14.44 -18.40
CA ARG A 60 34.12 15.43 -17.34
C ARG A 60 35.33 16.37 -17.36
N ASN A 61 35.10 17.67 -17.48
CA ASN A 61 36.16 18.70 -17.42
C ASN A 61 36.79 18.72 -16.02
N THR A 62 38.10 18.60 -15.96
CA THR A 62 38.94 18.38 -14.76
C THR A 62 39.48 19.67 -14.12
N ASP A 63 39.01 20.85 -14.53
CA ASP A 63 39.59 22.14 -14.11
C ASP A 63 39.07 22.70 -12.77
N ASP A 64 38.18 22.01 -12.05
CA ASP A 64 37.62 22.45 -10.75
C ASP A 64 37.86 21.44 -9.61
N ASP A 65 39.06 20.84 -9.55
CA ASP A 65 39.45 19.92 -8.48
C ASP A 65 39.93 20.71 -7.24
N ILE A 66 39.00 20.96 -6.32
CA ILE A 66 39.32 21.39 -4.94
C ILE A 66 40.00 20.18 -4.26
N PRO A 67 41.24 20.29 -3.76
CA PRO A 67 41.95 19.15 -3.21
C PRO A 67 41.22 18.60 -1.98
N LEU A 68 40.69 17.38 -2.11
CA LEU A 68 40.20 16.61 -0.97
C LEU A 68 41.41 16.20 -0.11
N PRO A 69 41.31 16.27 1.23
CA PRO A 69 42.32 15.72 2.11
C PRO A 69 42.48 14.21 1.85
N ALA A 70 43.73 13.74 1.81
CA ALA A 70 44.11 12.38 1.47
C ALA A 70 43.34 11.34 2.29
N ALA A 71 42.77 10.35 1.59
CA ALA A 71 42.28 9.14 2.20
C ALA A 71 43.48 8.32 2.69
N GLU A 72 43.55 8.03 3.99
CA GLU A 72 44.47 7.01 4.52
C GLU A 72 43.84 5.62 4.36
N GLU A 73 44.61 4.70 3.77
CA GLU A 73 44.27 3.30 3.52
C GLU A 73 44.83 2.38 4.63
N ASP A 74 43.91 1.59 5.19
CA ASP A 74 44.00 0.16 5.52
C ASP A 74 44.72 -0.41 6.79
N ALA A 75 44.13 -1.54 7.21
CA ALA A 75 44.55 -2.59 8.16
C ALA A 75 44.38 -2.39 9.70
N GLY A 76 43.36 -3.08 10.25
CA GLY A 76 43.26 -3.43 11.68
C GLY A 76 42.00 -4.25 12.00
N PRO A 77 42.10 -5.55 12.34
CA PRO A 77 40.96 -6.43 12.55
C PRO A 77 40.53 -6.39 14.02
N ASP A 78 39.60 -5.51 14.39
CA ASP A 78 39.03 -5.52 15.72
C ASP A 78 37.52 -5.39 15.70
N ALA A 79 36.89 -6.22 16.53
CA ALA A 79 35.46 -6.43 16.70
C ALA A 79 34.71 -5.13 17.02
N GLY A 80 34.44 -4.32 16.00
CA GLY A 80 33.59 -3.14 16.08
C GLY A 80 32.13 -3.55 16.06
N LYS A 81 31.46 -3.37 17.20
CA LYS A 81 30.02 -3.48 17.41
C LYS A 81 29.24 -3.17 16.13
N LYS A 82 28.47 -4.14 15.63
CA LYS A 82 27.57 -4.01 14.48
C LYS A 82 26.87 -2.66 14.60
N ILE A 83 27.31 -1.69 13.81
CA ILE A 83 26.62 -0.42 13.73
C ILE A 83 25.29 -0.76 13.08
N ASN A 84 24.25 -0.79 13.91
CA ASN A 84 22.89 -0.81 13.43
C ASN A 84 22.76 0.51 12.69
N TYR A 85 22.90 0.50 11.36
CA TYR A 85 22.41 1.59 10.55
C TYR A 85 20.94 1.67 10.91
N ILE A 86 20.61 2.58 11.82
CA ILE A 86 19.26 3.07 11.97
C ILE A 86 19.06 3.77 10.63
N TYR A 87 18.69 3.02 9.59
CA TYR A 87 17.96 3.57 8.47
C TYR A 87 16.94 4.46 9.13
N LEU A 88 17.06 5.77 8.90
CA LEU A 88 16.21 6.76 9.53
C LEU A 88 14.79 6.31 9.21
N SER A 89 14.18 5.61 10.17
CA SER A 89 12.95 4.90 9.95
C SER A 89 11.95 5.96 9.55
N ASN A 90 11.59 6.01 8.27
CA ASN A 90 10.57 6.93 7.75
C ASN A 90 9.21 6.63 8.40
N GLY A 91 9.13 5.67 9.32
CA GLY A 91 7.92 5.19 9.94
C GLY A 91 7.08 4.43 8.93
N CYS A 92 7.66 3.80 7.90
CA CYS A 92 6.86 3.15 6.86
C CYS A 92 6.90 1.64 6.91
N GLU A 93 7.86 1.10 7.66
CA GLU A 93 7.92 -0.28 8.10
C GLU A 93 6.88 -0.61 9.19
N VAL A 94 6.27 0.39 9.84
CA VAL A 94 5.24 0.13 10.87
C VAL A 94 3.96 -0.38 10.22
N LYS A 95 3.42 -1.47 10.77
CA LYS A 95 2.22 -2.13 10.24
C LYS A 95 0.96 -1.27 10.36
N LYS A 96 0.91 -0.39 11.37
CA LYS A 96 -0.18 0.55 11.62
C LYS A 96 0.39 1.93 11.81
N CYS A 97 -0.20 2.89 11.12
CA CYS A 97 0.12 4.29 11.27
C CYS A 97 -0.66 4.90 12.44
N ALA A 98 0.05 5.61 13.31
CA ALA A 98 -0.48 6.24 14.52
C ALA A 98 -0.43 7.79 14.47
N GLY A 99 0.08 8.36 13.37
CA GLY A 99 0.21 9.80 13.19
C GLY A 99 -1.11 10.49 12.89
N THR A 100 -1.13 11.80 13.13
CA THR A 100 -2.31 12.65 12.94
C THR A 100 -2.19 13.47 11.66
N GLN A 101 -3.26 13.55 10.86
CA GLN A 101 -3.31 14.42 9.68
C GLN A 101 -3.49 15.88 10.11
N HIS A 102 -2.69 16.81 9.56
CA HIS A 102 -2.86 18.25 9.76
C HIS A 102 -3.74 18.85 8.63
N PRO A 103 -4.51 19.93 8.84
CA PRO A 103 -5.26 20.58 7.76
C PRO A 103 -4.40 20.94 6.54
N ASP A 104 -3.14 21.33 6.75
CA ASP A 104 -2.22 21.65 5.64
C ASP A 104 -1.92 20.44 4.75
N MET A 105 -2.00 19.22 5.29
CA MET A 105 -1.88 18.01 4.49
C MET A 105 -3.01 17.91 3.48
N ALA A 106 -4.26 18.13 3.89
CA ALA A 106 -5.41 18.03 3.01
C ALA A 106 -5.29 18.99 1.82
N THR A 107 -4.81 20.21 2.07
CA THR A 107 -4.54 21.22 1.03
C THR A 107 -3.46 20.74 0.06
N MET A 108 -2.34 20.21 0.56
CA MET A 108 -1.25 19.71 -0.29
C MET A 108 -1.66 18.45 -1.07
N LEU A 109 -2.46 17.57 -0.46
CA LEU A 109 -3.06 16.42 -1.11
C LEU A 109 -3.97 16.85 -2.26
N ALA A 110 -4.84 17.83 -2.03
CA ALA A 110 -5.73 18.37 -3.07
C ALA A 110 -4.94 19.02 -4.21
N PHE A 111 -3.87 19.78 -3.88
CA PHE A 111 -2.99 20.37 -4.88
C PHE A 111 -2.31 19.31 -5.75
N ARG A 112 -1.79 18.24 -5.13
CA ARG A 112 -1.16 17.11 -5.85
C ARG A 112 -2.16 16.31 -6.65
N ALA A 113 -3.35 16.07 -6.11
CA ALA A 113 -4.45 15.44 -6.84
C ALA A 113 -4.79 16.24 -8.11
N LYS A 114 -4.75 17.58 -8.03
CA LYS A 114 -4.95 18.43 -9.20
C LYS A 114 -3.83 18.28 -10.23
N ALA A 115 -2.57 18.17 -9.79
CA ALA A 115 -1.44 17.92 -10.68
C ALA A 115 -1.53 16.54 -11.37
N ALA A 116 -2.07 15.54 -10.68
CA ALA A 116 -2.29 14.20 -11.21
C ALA A 116 -3.38 14.14 -12.30
N HIS A 117 -4.18 15.19 -12.51
CA HIS A 117 -5.11 15.25 -13.65
C HIS A 117 -4.41 15.13 -15.00
N LYS A 118 -3.13 15.48 -15.11
CA LYS A 118 -2.35 15.27 -16.34
C LYS A 118 -2.35 13.80 -16.79
N CYS A 119 -2.33 12.85 -15.85
CA CYS A 119 -2.45 11.42 -16.16
C CYS A 119 -3.79 11.06 -16.80
N TYR A 120 -4.86 11.74 -16.39
CA TYR A 120 -6.19 11.55 -16.94
C TYR A 120 -6.32 12.22 -18.32
N ASP A 121 -5.82 13.45 -18.46
CA ASP A 121 -5.84 14.17 -19.74
C ASP A 121 -5.07 13.41 -20.83
N GLN A 122 -3.94 12.80 -20.47
CA GLN A 122 -3.14 11.96 -21.36
C GLN A 122 -3.84 10.64 -21.75
N ALA A 123 -4.73 10.13 -20.90
CA ALA A 123 -5.51 8.95 -21.24
C ALA A 123 -6.77 9.32 -22.03
N LEU A 124 -7.33 10.53 -21.83
CA LEU A 124 -8.44 11.03 -22.62
C LEU A 124 -8.11 11.22 -24.09
N SER A 125 -6.85 11.52 -24.41
CA SER A 125 -6.40 11.59 -25.79
C SER A 125 -6.39 10.22 -26.49
N GLN A 126 -6.36 9.13 -25.72
CA GLN A 126 -6.44 7.76 -26.22
C GLN A 126 -7.89 7.25 -26.18
N ASP A 127 -8.59 7.48 -25.06
CA ASP A 127 -9.95 7.01 -24.79
C ASP A 127 -10.84 8.16 -24.27
N ALA A 128 -11.64 8.75 -25.15
CA ALA A 128 -12.56 9.85 -24.79
C ALA A 128 -13.76 9.43 -23.92
N THR A 129 -13.94 8.13 -23.67
CA THR A 129 -15.04 7.56 -22.88
C THR A 129 -14.72 7.45 -21.39
N LEU A 130 -13.47 7.70 -20.99
CA LEU A 130 -13.03 7.65 -19.60
C LEU A 130 -13.80 8.66 -18.75
N LYS A 131 -14.47 8.18 -17.71
CA LYS A 131 -15.24 8.99 -16.75
C LYS A 131 -15.21 8.32 -15.38
N GLY A 132 -15.39 9.10 -14.31
CA GLY A 132 -15.57 8.57 -12.97
C GLY A 132 -14.56 9.12 -11.96
N GLY A 133 -14.05 8.26 -11.09
CA GLY A 133 -13.11 8.67 -10.05
C GLY A 133 -12.18 7.53 -9.64
N VAL A 134 -11.07 7.91 -9.04
CA VAL A 134 -10.08 7.00 -8.49
C VAL A 134 -9.85 7.39 -7.04
N THR A 135 -9.79 6.41 -6.15
CA THR A 135 -9.36 6.60 -4.77
C THR A 135 -8.00 5.97 -4.60
N ILE A 136 -7.03 6.76 -4.17
CA ILE A 136 -5.68 6.28 -3.91
C ILE A 136 -5.46 6.23 -2.40
N ALA A 137 -5.05 5.07 -1.91
CA ALA A 137 -4.54 4.90 -0.56
C ALA A 137 -3.04 5.22 -0.56
N LEU A 138 -2.67 6.25 0.19
CA LEU A 138 -1.32 6.72 0.32
C LEU A 138 -0.86 6.53 1.77
N ARG A 139 0.35 6.01 1.95
CA ARG A 139 1.01 5.94 3.26
C ARG A 139 2.10 6.97 3.28
N LEU A 140 2.03 7.90 4.22
CA LEU A 140 3.01 8.96 4.38
C LEU A 140 3.87 8.69 5.60
N GLY A 141 5.18 8.78 5.42
CA GLY A 141 6.15 8.63 6.50
C GLY A 141 6.30 9.88 7.35
N THR A 142 7.06 9.75 8.43
CA THR A 142 7.47 10.84 9.33
C THR A 142 8.22 11.96 8.62
N ASN A 143 8.86 11.65 7.50
CA ASN A 143 9.58 12.60 6.65
C ASN A 143 8.67 13.39 5.68
N GLY A 144 7.35 13.14 5.69
CA GLY A 144 6.41 13.77 4.74
C GLY A 144 6.46 13.19 3.32
N LEU A 145 7.20 12.11 3.11
CA LEU A 145 7.27 11.39 1.84
C LEU A 145 6.28 10.24 1.80
N ALA A 146 5.70 9.98 0.63
CA ALA A 146 4.83 8.83 0.43
C ALA A 146 5.64 7.54 0.29
N CYS A 147 5.45 6.63 1.24
CA CYS A 147 6.11 5.34 1.27
C CYS A 147 5.42 4.28 0.42
N SER A 148 4.09 4.37 0.30
CA SER A 148 3.31 3.55 -0.61
C SER A 148 2.15 4.34 -1.20
N ALA A 149 1.86 4.10 -2.46
CA ALA A 149 0.67 4.58 -3.14
C ALA A 149 0.02 3.37 -3.81
N ALA A 150 -1.21 3.07 -3.42
CA ALA A 150 -1.98 1.96 -3.97
C ALA A 150 -3.35 2.45 -4.41
N VAL A 151 -3.87 1.86 -5.48
CA VAL A 151 -5.22 2.15 -5.96
C VAL A 151 -6.20 1.42 -5.05
N ALA A 152 -6.96 2.18 -4.26
CA ALA A 152 -7.99 1.64 -3.38
C ALA A 152 -9.29 1.36 -4.15
N SER A 153 -9.63 2.23 -5.11
CA SER A 153 -10.77 2.07 -5.99
C SER A 153 -10.50 2.73 -7.34
N ASN A 154 -10.99 2.13 -8.42
CA ASN A 154 -10.89 2.66 -9.77
C ASN A 154 -12.23 2.45 -10.50
N SER A 155 -12.97 3.54 -10.67
CA SER A 155 -14.23 3.53 -11.44
C SER A 155 -14.04 4.07 -12.86
N THR A 156 -12.81 4.38 -13.28
CA THR A 156 -12.49 4.96 -14.59
C THR A 156 -12.38 3.90 -15.69
N GLY A 157 -12.31 2.61 -15.32
CA GLY A 157 -12.18 1.49 -16.27
C GLY A 157 -10.78 1.30 -16.86
N ASN A 158 -9.85 2.23 -16.61
CA ASN A 158 -8.47 2.17 -17.09
C ASN A 158 -7.49 2.08 -15.92
N ALA A 159 -6.75 0.97 -15.83
CA ALA A 159 -5.78 0.73 -14.78
C ALA A 159 -4.52 1.61 -14.92
N GLY A 160 -4.13 1.95 -16.15
CA GLY A 160 -2.96 2.79 -16.43
C GLY A 160 -3.13 4.21 -15.88
N VAL A 161 -4.33 4.77 -15.98
CA VAL A 161 -4.65 6.08 -15.36
C VAL A 161 -4.48 6.03 -13.85
N ALA A 162 -5.09 5.02 -13.21
CA ALA A 162 -5.02 4.88 -11.77
C ALA A 162 -3.58 4.68 -11.27
N GLN A 163 -2.77 3.93 -12.02
CA GLN A 163 -1.34 3.72 -11.73
C GLN A 163 -0.51 5.00 -11.94
N CYS A 164 -0.74 5.75 -13.01
CA CYS A 164 -0.07 7.04 -13.24
C CYS A 164 -0.39 8.03 -12.11
N ILE A 165 -1.65 8.12 -11.70
CA ILE A 165 -2.08 8.97 -10.58
C ILE A 165 -1.41 8.52 -9.27
N ALA A 166 -1.39 7.20 -9.00
CA ALA A 166 -0.73 6.65 -7.81
C ALA A 166 0.77 6.98 -7.80
N ALA A 167 1.46 6.84 -8.94
CA ALA A 167 2.87 7.17 -9.09
C ALA A 167 3.13 8.68 -8.90
N SER A 168 2.28 9.53 -9.48
CA SER A 168 2.36 10.99 -9.33
C SER A 168 2.22 11.42 -7.87
N MET A 169 1.28 10.81 -7.13
CA MET A 169 1.14 11.09 -5.70
C MET A 169 2.28 10.50 -4.87
N ARG A 170 2.79 9.33 -5.23
CA ARG A 170 3.97 8.75 -4.56
C ARG A 170 5.21 9.64 -4.69
N ALA A 171 5.40 10.26 -5.85
CA ALA A 171 6.53 11.16 -6.11
C ALA A 171 6.37 12.55 -5.45
N GLY A 172 5.19 12.85 -4.90
CA GLY A 172 4.92 14.12 -4.24
C GLY A 172 5.57 14.23 -2.86
N GLY A 173 6.11 15.40 -2.55
CA GLY A 173 6.45 15.79 -1.19
C GLY A 173 5.23 16.37 -0.48
N TYR A 174 5.05 15.98 0.79
CA TYR A 174 3.96 16.41 1.64
C TYR A 174 4.48 16.93 2.99
N PRO A 175 3.69 17.74 3.73
CA PRO A 175 4.06 18.15 5.08
C PRO A 175 4.24 16.94 6.00
N ALA A 176 5.28 16.97 6.83
CA ALA A 176 5.56 15.90 7.78
C ALA A 176 4.42 15.76 8.82
N PRO A 177 3.81 14.57 8.97
CA PRO A 177 2.77 14.33 9.96
C PRO A 177 3.35 14.30 11.38
N LYS A 178 2.54 14.72 12.37
CA LYS A 178 2.92 14.63 13.79
C LYS A 178 2.58 13.25 14.34
N GLY A 179 3.49 12.65 15.11
CA GLY A 179 3.22 11.42 15.86
C GLY A 179 3.43 10.10 15.09
N GLY A 180 4.03 10.13 13.90
CA GLY A 180 4.36 8.93 13.13
C GLY A 180 3.84 8.97 11.70
N CYS A 181 3.85 7.82 11.02
CA CYS A 181 3.23 7.72 9.70
C CYS A 181 1.72 7.89 9.75
N VAL A 182 1.14 8.20 8.60
CA VAL A 182 -0.31 8.35 8.44
C VAL A 182 -0.76 7.70 7.14
N ASP A 183 -1.83 6.90 7.23
CA ASP A 183 -2.50 6.33 6.07
C ASP A 183 -3.65 7.28 5.67
N VAL A 184 -3.64 7.74 4.42
CA VAL A 184 -4.61 8.71 3.88
C VAL A 184 -5.26 8.14 2.63
N ALA A 185 -6.57 8.30 2.49
CA ALA A 185 -7.29 7.94 1.28
C ALA A 185 -7.70 9.22 0.55
N VAL A 186 -7.21 9.41 -0.67
CA VAL A 186 -7.45 10.62 -1.46
C VAL A 186 -8.41 10.29 -2.60
N PRO A 187 -9.67 10.75 -2.54
CA PRO A 187 -10.60 10.61 -3.64
C PRO A 187 -10.32 11.68 -4.70
N ILE A 188 -10.18 11.27 -5.95
CA ILE A 188 -9.93 12.15 -7.10
C ILE A 188 -11.08 11.97 -8.08
N GLN A 189 -11.86 13.03 -8.26
CA GLN A 189 -12.99 13.06 -9.18
C GLN A 189 -12.49 13.47 -10.57
N LEU A 190 -12.51 12.54 -11.52
CA LEU A 190 -12.06 12.76 -12.88
C LEU A 190 -13.27 13.20 -13.71
N LYS A 191 -13.32 14.50 -13.99
CA LYS A 191 -14.36 15.10 -14.84
C LYS A 191 -13.67 15.63 -16.10
N THR A 192 -14.24 15.32 -17.26
CA THR A 192 -13.87 15.98 -18.51
C THR A 192 -14.18 17.47 -18.38
N ARG A 193 -13.18 18.31 -18.67
CA ARG A 193 -13.25 19.76 -18.48
C ARG A 193 -14.05 20.44 -19.58
#